data_AF-A0A967HMF7-F1
#
_entry.id   AF-A0A967HMF7-F1
#
_cell.length_a   1.000
_cell.length_b   1.000
_cell.length_c   1.000
_cell.angle_alpha   90.00
_cell.angle_beta   90.00
_cell.angle_gamma   90.00
#
_symmetry.space_group_name_H-M   'P 1'
#
loop_
_entity.id
_entity.type
_entity.pdbx_description
1 polymer ?
#
loop_
_entity_poly.entity_id
_entity_poly.type
_entity_poly.pdbx_seq_one_letter_code
_entity_poly.pdbx_strand_id
1 'polypeptide(L)'
;PAFTELVEHLVAHDVAITSTLTVVERSAPGRPPPPQGALDAMLPQLRDNVTARLARPAGPGGDGGALLAKYMAMEKAFYDAGGTLVVGTDPTGGGDVVPGYANQRAVQLLVEIGLTIEQAIEVATRNGAAYLERDHDVG
;
A
#
# COMPACT_ATOMS: atom_id res chain seq x y z
N PRO A 1 18.19 -11.02 -11.92
CA PRO A 1 17.74 -11.70 -13.15
C PRO A 1 16.26 -12.11 -13.07
N ALA A 2 15.88 -13.09 -12.24
CA ALA A 2 14.51 -13.61 -12.20
C ALA A 2 13.41 -12.57 -11.89
N PHE A 3 13.66 -11.62 -10.98
CA PHE A 3 12.67 -10.54 -10.69
C PHE A 3 12.45 -9.62 -11.90
N THR A 4 13.53 -9.18 -12.56
CA THR A 4 13.45 -8.30 -13.72
C THR A 4 12.77 -8.99 -14.90
N GLU A 5 13.11 -10.26 -15.16
CA GLU A 5 12.45 -11.09 -16.18
C GLU A 5 10.94 -11.24 -15.91
N LEU A 6 10.54 -11.41 -14.64
CA LEU A 6 9.14 -11.43 -14.26
C LEU A 6 8.47 -10.07 -14.50
N VAL A 7 9.11 -8.96 -14.10
CA VAL A 7 8.58 -7.60 -14.34
C VAL A 7 8.37 -7.36 -15.83
N GLU A 8 9.38 -7.66 -16.66
CA GLU A 8 9.30 -7.54 -18.12
C GLU A 8 8.16 -8.40 -18.68
N HIS A 9 7.98 -9.63 -18.20
CA HIS A 9 6.90 -10.50 -18.61
C HIS A 9 5.52 -9.93 -18.26
N LEU A 10 5.34 -9.40 -17.04
CA LEU A 10 4.08 -8.81 -16.60
C LEU A 10 3.74 -7.55 -17.40
N VAL A 11 4.73 -6.68 -17.64
CA VAL A 11 4.56 -5.47 -18.45
C VAL A 11 4.19 -5.83 -19.89
N ALA A 12 4.86 -6.83 -20.49
CA ALA A 12 4.59 -7.26 -21.86
C ALA A 12 3.20 -7.88 -22.08
N HIS A 13 2.49 -8.22 -21.00
CA HIS A 13 1.13 -8.78 -21.02
C HIS A 13 0.11 -7.85 -20.36
N ASP A 14 0.43 -6.56 -20.19
CA ASP A 14 -0.46 -5.54 -19.63
C ASP A 14 -1.07 -5.93 -18.26
N VAL A 15 -0.30 -6.66 -17.44
CA VAL A 15 -0.77 -7.06 -16.12
C VAL A 15 -0.66 -5.90 -15.16
N ALA A 16 -1.79 -5.46 -14.60
CA ALA A 16 -1.79 -4.49 -13.52
C ALA A 16 -1.40 -5.12 -12.19
N ILE A 17 -0.58 -4.42 -11.39
CA ILE A 17 -0.26 -4.80 -10.01
C ILE A 17 -0.96 -3.82 -9.07
N THR A 18 -1.62 -4.35 -8.03
CA THR A 18 -2.24 -3.52 -6.99
C THR A 18 -1.29 -3.36 -5.81
N SER A 19 -0.84 -2.13 -5.57
CA SER A 19 -0.15 -1.75 -4.34
C SER A 19 -1.10 -1.88 -3.15
N THR A 20 -0.67 -2.60 -2.11
CA THR A 20 -1.36 -2.71 -0.81
C THR A 20 -0.37 -2.45 0.34
N LEU A 21 0.56 -1.52 0.13
CA LEU A 21 1.64 -1.22 1.09
C LEU A 21 1.14 -0.91 2.50
N THR A 22 -0.09 -0.40 2.65
CA THR A 22 -0.74 -0.16 3.95
C THR A 22 -0.87 -1.41 4.81
N VAL A 23 -1.02 -2.60 4.20
CA VAL A 23 -1.08 -3.88 4.93
C VAL A 23 0.30 -4.33 5.40
N VAL A 24 1.34 -4.03 4.62
CA VAL A 24 2.73 -4.41 4.91
C VAL A 24 3.32 -3.46 5.96
N GLU A 25 3.04 -2.16 5.81
CA GLU A 25 3.52 -1.06 6.66
C GLU A 25 3.29 -1.34 8.14
N ARG A 26 2.12 -1.86 8.51
CA ARG A 26 1.75 -2.10 9.92
C ARG A 26 2.68 -3.04 10.68
N SER A 27 3.46 -3.84 9.97
CA SER A 27 4.43 -4.79 10.56
C SER A 27 5.82 -4.17 10.70
N ALA A 28 6.08 -3.03 10.06
CA ALA A 28 7.37 -2.36 10.11
C ALA A 28 7.50 -1.50 11.39
N PRO A 29 8.67 -1.54 12.06
CA PRO A 29 8.91 -0.73 13.23
C PRO A 29 9.00 0.76 12.88
N GLY A 30 8.60 1.64 13.81
CA GLY A 30 8.76 3.09 13.68
C GLY A 30 7.79 3.77 12.70
N ARG A 31 6.78 3.05 12.21
CA ARG A 31 5.72 3.63 11.37
C ARG A 31 4.69 4.37 12.22
N PRO A 32 4.07 5.44 11.70
CA PRO A 32 3.05 6.18 12.45
C PRO A 32 1.85 5.27 12.75
N PRO A 33 1.22 5.41 13.94
CA PRO A 33 -0.04 4.73 14.22
C PRO A 33 -1.15 5.29 13.31
N PRO A 34 -2.29 4.57 13.19
CA PRO A 34 -3.48 5.12 12.55
C PRO A 34 -3.86 6.48 13.17
N PRO A 35 -4.29 7.47 12.36
CA PRO A 35 -4.70 8.77 12.89
C PRO A 35 -5.89 8.63 13.84
N GLN A 36 -6.08 9.62 14.73
CA GLN A 36 -7.13 9.54 15.76
C GLN A 36 -8.53 9.26 15.17
N GLY A 37 -8.88 9.89 14.05
CA GLY A 37 -10.16 9.61 13.38
C GLY A 37 -10.31 8.17 12.88
N ALA A 38 -9.22 7.50 12.50
CA ALA A 38 -9.24 6.09 12.15
C ALA A 38 -9.48 5.23 13.39
N LEU A 39 -8.81 5.53 14.51
CA LEU A 39 -9.04 4.85 15.79
C LEU A 39 -10.49 5.02 16.23
N ASP A 40 -11.03 6.24 16.13
CA ASP A 40 -12.40 6.57 16.52
C ASP A 40 -13.46 5.84 15.69
N ALA A 41 -13.15 5.55 14.42
CA ALA A 41 -14.01 4.77 13.53
C ALA A 41 -13.98 3.25 13.80
N MET A 42 -13.01 2.74 14.57
CA MET A 42 -12.93 1.33 14.93
C MET A 42 -13.96 0.98 16.02
N LEU A 43 -14.50 -0.24 15.94
CA LEU A 43 -15.19 -0.87 17.06
C LEU A 43 -14.27 -0.88 18.29
N PRO A 44 -14.78 -0.63 19.51
CA PRO A 44 -13.95 -0.55 20.71
C PRO A 44 -13.02 -1.75 20.90
N GLN A 45 -13.53 -2.97 20.66
CA GLN A 45 -12.75 -4.20 20.80
C GLN A 45 -11.59 -4.28 19.78
N LEU A 46 -11.80 -3.77 18.56
CA LEU A 46 -10.75 -3.71 17.54
C LEU A 46 -9.72 -2.63 17.86
N ARG A 47 -10.18 -1.48 18.36
CA ARG A 47 -9.30 -0.39 18.80
C ARG A 47 -8.35 -0.86 19.90
N ASP A 48 -8.89 -1.52 20.93
CA ASP A 48 -8.08 -2.03 22.04
C ASP A 48 -7.03 -3.04 21.54
N ASN A 49 -7.41 -3.93 20.62
CA ASN A 49 -6.49 -4.89 20.01
C ASN A 49 -5.39 -4.20 19.17
N VAL A 50 -5.74 -3.20 18.38
CA VAL A 50 -4.79 -2.41 17.58
C VAL A 50 -3.83 -1.65 18.48
N THR A 51 -4.34 -0.93 19.49
CA THR A 51 -3.52 -0.19 20.46
C THR A 51 -2.59 -1.12 21.23
N ALA A 52 -3.09 -2.27 21.69
CA ALA A 52 -2.25 -3.27 22.37
C ALA A 52 -1.17 -3.84 21.45
N ARG A 53 -1.46 -4.05 20.16
CA ARG A 53 -0.47 -4.50 19.17
C ARG A 53 0.60 -3.44 18.91
N LEU A 54 0.22 -2.17 18.77
CA LEU A 54 1.14 -1.06 18.55
C LEU A 54 2.05 -0.79 19.76
N ALA A 55 1.55 -1.03 20.97
CA ALA A 55 2.33 -0.88 22.20
C ALA A 55 3.32 -2.03 22.45
N ARG A 56 3.19 -3.17 21.74
CA ARG A 56 4.12 -4.29 21.89
C ARG A 56 5.47 -3.93 21.26
N PRO A 57 6.58 -4.12 21.98
CA PRO A 57 7.90 -4.04 21.38
C PRO A 57 8.00 -5.00 20.20
N ALA A 58 8.69 -4.58 19.13
CA ALA A 58 9.01 -5.49 18.04
C ALA A 58 9.71 -6.73 18.61
N GLY A 59 9.10 -7.90 18.39
CA GLY A 59 9.67 -9.16 18.86
C GLY A 59 11.01 -9.46 18.18
N PRO A 60 11.93 -10.17 18.83
CA PRO A 60 13.16 -10.62 18.19
C PRO A 60 12.83 -11.50 16.98
N GLY A 61 13.35 -11.12 15.80
CA GLY A 61 13.17 -11.86 14.54
C GLY A 61 12.13 -11.30 13.57
N GLY A 62 11.40 -10.23 13.92
CA GLY A 62 10.46 -9.57 13.01
C GLY A 62 11.16 -8.68 11.99
N ASP A 63 11.36 -9.14 10.75
CA ASP A 63 11.94 -8.34 9.66
C ASP A 63 10.87 -7.53 8.88
N GLY A 64 9.88 -6.98 9.57
CA GLY A 64 8.80 -6.22 8.94
C GLY A 64 9.30 -4.96 8.21
N GLY A 65 10.38 -4.36 8.73
CA GLY A 65 11.05 -3.22 8.09
C GLY A 65 11.68 -3.59 6.75
N ALA A 66 12.50 -4.66 6.67
CA ALA A 66 13.07 -5.02 5.38
C ALA A 66 12.05 -5.65 4.44
N LEU A 67 10.98 -6.28 4.96
CA LEU A 67 9.85 -6.70 4.13
C LEU A 67 9.19 -5.49 3.45
N LEU A 68 8.85 -4.46 4.21
CA LEU A 68 8.29 -3.21 3.66
C LEU A 68 9.24 -2.60 2.63
N ALA A 69 10.53 -2.46 2.95
CA ALA A 69 11.52 -1.90 2.03
C ALA A 69 11.61 -2.69 0.72
N LYS A 70 11.55 -4.03 0.78
CA LYS A 70 11.55 -4.88 -0.42
C LYS A 70 10.28 -4.67 -1.26
N TYR A 71 9.10 -4.65 -0.65
CA TYR A 71 7.84 -4.40 -1.35
C TYR A 71 7.85 -3.03 -2.03
N MET A 72 8.28 -1.99 -1.32
CA MET A 72 8.41 -0.63 -1.86
C MET A 72 9.37 -0.59 -3.06
N ALA A 73 10.54 -1.23 -2.97
CA ALA A 73 11.50 -1.30 -4.06
C ALA A 73 10.96 -2.07 -5.27
N MET A 74 10.23 -3.17 -5.04
CA MET A 74 9.62 -3.97 -6.11
C MET A 74 8.50 -3.20 -6.83
N GLU A 75 7.61 -2.53 -6.10
CA GLU A 75 6.55 -1.69 -6.69
C GLU A 75 7.14 -0.54 -7.51
N LYS A 76 8.17 0.15 -6.99
CA LYS A 76 8.85 1.21 -7.72
C LYS A 76 9.54 0.70 -8.99
N ALA A 77 10.24 -0.43 -8.90
CA ALA A 77 10.91 -1.02 -10.07
C ALA A 77 9.91 -1.47 -11.15
N PHE A 78 8.76 -2.00 -10.75
CA PHE A 78 7.69 -2.36 -11.68
C PHE A 78 7.10 -1.11 -12.37
N TYR A 79 6.82 -0.05 -11.62
CA TYR A 79 6.34 1.22 -12.18
C TYR A 79 7.37 1.85 -13.14
N ASP A 80 8.65 1.90 -12.75
CA ASP A 80 9.74 2.47 -13.57
C ASP A 80 9.98 1.69 -14.87
N ALA A 81 9.65 0.40 -14.90
CA ALA A 81 9.69 -0.43 -16.10
C ALA A 81 8.50 -0.20 -17.04
N GLY A 82 7.58 0.72 -16.72
CA GLY A 82 6.37 1.01 -17.49
C GLY A 82 5.17 0.14 -17.10
N GLY A 83 5.23 -0.55 -15.97
CA GLY A 83 4.14 -1.39 -15.48
C GLY A 83 2.94 -0.57 -14.98
N THR A 84 1.72 -1.09 -15.19
CA THR A 84 0.49 -0.46 -14.70
C THR A 84 0.31 -0.73 -13.21
N LEU A 85 0.77 0.20 -12.37
CA LEU A 85 0.51 0.15 -10.93
C LEU A 85 -0.86 0.78 -10.62
N VAL A 86 -1.70 0.07 -9.87
CA VAL A 86 -2.92 0.58 -9.24
C VAL A 86 -2.78 0.48 -7.72
N VAL A 87 -3.67 1.09 -6.94
CA VAL A 87 -3.59 1.05 -5.46
C VAL A 87 -4.90 0.62 -4.83
N GLY A 88 -4.78 -0.23 -3.81
CA GLY A 88 -5.86 -0.68 -2.95
C GLY A 88 -5.38 -0.77 -1.51
N THR A 89 -6.28 -0.64 -0.54
CA THR A 89 -5.88 -0.64 0.87
C THR A 89 -5.89 -2.03 1.49
N ASP A 90 -6.65 -2.96 0.89
CA ASP A 90 -6.92 -4.30 1.43
C ASP A 90 -7.26 -4.26 2.94
N PRO A 91 -8.41 -3.65 3.32
CA PRO A 91 -8.81 -3.46 4.71
C PRO A 91 -9.25 -4.79 5.33
N THR A 92 -8.30 -5.71 5.53
CA THR A 92 -8.51 -7.04 6.09
C THR A 92 -8.17 -7.07 7.58
N GLY A 93 -8.36 -8.24 8.21
CA GLY A 93 -8.56 -8.48 9.65
C GLY A 93 -7.48 -8.02 10.66
N GLY A 94 -6.50 -7.21 10.25
CA GLY A 94 -5.60 -6.49 11.16
C GLY A 94 -6.28 -5.37 11.95
N GLY A 95 -7.37 -4.82 11.43
CA GLY A 95 -8.20 -3.80 12.09
C GLY A 95 -7.64 -2.38 12.06
N ASP A 96 -6.37 -2.18 11.70
CA ASP A 96 -5.68 -0.89 11.63
C ASP A 96 -5.67 -0.24 10.24
N VAL A 97 -6.08 -0.97 9.20
CA VAL A 97 -6.29 -0.46 7.85
C VAL A 97 -7.76 -0.03 7.72
N VAL A 98 -8.05 1.21 8.10
CA VAL A 98 -9.43 1.74 8.10
C VAL A 98 -9.79 2.33 6.73
N PRO A 99 -10.91 1.90 6.09
CA PRO A 99 -11.35 2.46 4.80
C PRO A 99 -11.46 3.99 4.83
N GLY A 100 -11.05 4.65 3.75
CA GLY A 100 -10.97 6.11 3.66
C GLY A 100 -9.67 6.66 4.23
N TYR A 101 -9.37 6.41 5.51
CA TYR A 101 -8.10 6.84 6.12
C TYR A 101 -6.89 6.13 5.49
N ALA A 102 -6.99 4.83 5.27
CA ALA A 102 -5.94 4.05 4.62
C ALA A 102 -5.74 4.48 3.16
N ASN A 103 -6.77 4.98 2.47
CA ASN A 103 -6.63 5.47 1.09
C ASN A 103 -5.68 6.68 1.04
N GLN A 104 -5.80 7.60 2.00
CA GLN A 104 -4.90 8.74 2.12
C GLN A 104 -3.47 8.29 2.44
N ARG A 105 -3.32 7.30 3.33
CA ARG A 105 -2.00 6.75 3.66
C ARG A 105 -1.35 6.03 2.46
N ALA A 106 -2.14 5.32 1.66
CA ALA A 106 -1.66 4.64 0.48
C ALA A 106 -1.03 5.62 -0.53
N VAL A 107 -1.64 6.78 -0.76
CA VAL A 107 -1.04 7.85 -1.60
C VAL A 107 0.28 8.35 -1.03
N GLN A 108 0.38 8.54 0.30
CA GLN A 108 1.64 8.96 0.93
C GLN A 108 2.74 7.90 0.75
N LEU A 109 2.40 6.60 0.83
CA LEU A 109 3.34 5.51 0.61
C LEU A 109 3.82 5.47 -0.85
N LEU A 110 2.95 5.74 -1.81
CA LEU A 110 3.32 5.87 -3.23
C LEU A 110 4.33 7.01 -3.46
N VAL A 111 4.15 8.14 -2.77
CA VAL A 111 5.17 9.21 -2.78
C VAL A 111 6.46 8.74 -2.09
N GLU A 112 6.35 7.98 -1.00
CA GLU A 112 7.50 7.45 -0.25
C GLU A 112 8.34 6.45 -1.05
N ILE A 113 7.74 5.66 -1.96
CA ILE A 113 8.51 4.80 -2.88
C ILE A 113 9.25 5.58 -3.98
N GLY A 114 9.03 6.90 -4.08
CA GLY A 114 9.72 7.80 -5.01
C GLY A 114 8.90 8.22 -6.24
N LEU A 115 7.57 8.08 -6.21
CA LEU A 115 6.70 8.70 -7.22
C LEU A 115 6.53 10.20 -6.92
N THR A 116 6.35 11.01 -7.96
CA THR A 116 5.87 12.39 -7.77
C THR A 116 4.42 12.40 -7.27
N ILE A 117 3.94 13.55 -6.81
CA ILE A 117 2.55 13.68 -6.37
C ILE A 117 1.59 13.37 -7.53
N GLU A 118 1.89 13.85 -8.73
CA GLU A 118 1.10 13.62 -9.93
C GLU A 118 1.06 12.13 -10.29
N GLN A 119 2.19 11.45 -10.23
CA GLN A 119 2.29 10.01 -10.47
C GLN A 119 1.52 9.19 -9.41
N ALA A 120 1.63 9.57 -8.14
CA ALA A 120 0.88 8.93 -7.06
C ALA A 120 -0.64 9.13 -7.23
N ILE A 121 -1.08 10.31 -7.69
CA ILE A 121 -2.48 10.58 -8.02
C ILE A 121 -2.92 9.73 -9.22
N GLU A 122 -2.13 9.65 -10.29
CA GLU A 122 -2.43 8.81 -11.45
C GLU A 122 -2.63 7.33 -11.06
N VAL A 123 -1.74 6.78 -10.23
CA VAL A 123 -1.87 5.42 -9.67
C VAL A 123 -3.14 5.29 -8.80
N ALA A 124 -3.50 6.33 -8.07
CA ALA A 124 -4.66 6.35 -7.16
C ALA A 124 -6.00 6.62 -7.84
N THR A 125 -6.01 7.09 -9.09
CA THR A 125 -7.24 7.44 -9.81
C THR A 125 -7.27 6.81 -11.21
N ARG A 126 -6.62 7.45 -12.18
CA ARG A 126 -6.68 7.12 -13.61
C ARG A 126 -6.34 5.66 -13.90
N ASN A 127 -5.27 5.12 -13.31
CA ASN A 127 -4.83 3.75 -13.59
C ASN A 127 -5.88 2.73 -13.18
N GLY A 128 -6.48 2.91 -12.00
CA GLY A 128 -7.55 2.04 -11.50
C GLY A 128 -8.82 2.16 -12.34
N ALA A 129 -9.18 3.38 -12.75
CA ALA A 129 -10.33 3.61 -13.61
C ALA A 129 -10.15 2.96 -14.99
N ALA A 130 -8.99 3.12 -15.62
CA ALA A 130 -8.66 2.51 -16.90
C ALA A 130 -8.64 0.98 -16.81
N TYR A 131 -8.00 0.41 -15.77
CA TYR A 131 -7.96 -1.03 -15.56
C TYR A 131 -9.35 -1.67 -15.36
N LEU A 132 -10.27 -0.93 -14.75
CA LEU A 132 -11.66 -1.36 -14.54
C LEU A 132 -12.59 -0.99 -15.70
N GLU A 133 -12.08 -0.40 -16.79
CA GLU A 133 -12.85 0.07 -17.95
C GLU A 133 -13.91 1.14 -17.60
N ARG A 134 -13.57 2.04 -16.67
CA ARG A 134 -14.46 3.10 -16.14
C ARG A 134 -13.91 4.52 -16.31
N ASP A 135 -12.84 4.69 -17.07
CA ASP A 135 -12.14 5.95 -17.32
C ASP A 135 -12.99 6.99 -18.11
N HIS A 136 -14.13 6.58 -18.68
CA HIS A 136 -15.12 7.48 -19.25
C HIS A 136 -16.04 8.15 -18.21
N ASP A 137 -16.12 7.60 -17.00
CA ASP A 137 -17.03 8.05 -15.93
C ASP A 137 -16.30 8.60 -14.71
N VAL A 138 -15.17 7.99 -14.34
CA VAL A 138 -14.37 8.30 -13.14
C VAL A 138 -12.89 8.23 -13.48
N GLY A 139 -12.04 8.89 -12.67
CA GLY A 139 -10.57 8.85 -12.85
C GLY A 139 -9.93 10.22 -12.68
#